data_AF-A0A960Q1X5-F1
#
_entry.id   AF-A0A960Q1X5-F1
#
_cell.length_a   1.000
_cell.length_b   1.000
_cell.length_c   1.000
_cell.angle_alpha   90.00
_cell.angle_beta   90.00
_cell.angle_gamma   90.00
#
_symmetry.space_group_name_H-M   'P 1'
#
loop_
_entity.id
_entity.type
_entity.pdbx_description
1 polymer ?
#
loop_
_entity_poly.entity_id
_entity_poly.type
_entity_poly.pdbx_seq_one_letter_code
_entity_poly.pdbx_strand_id
1 'polypeptide(L)'
;MSPARIPSSLFHAVLLAGFCALAAQAVPQYTVSNGSSIIDVHVDPYFLDPGDDVIDFYSYGSPQSSSANTGFEQLNTALIYLTLDDQGNYGLVTVMDKWGGGGGSASLSYSGLPLGSTASLNDDPGDPHSFNPATGSGTNSWNWSNCCTDGAAWSLPDSNNFQITMNYTFNSGLDTLRFITFDPCDQSQLLFFDLDVSQPVVLTATDGGQPLPDCNDNGAADFCDISDGTSQDCNTNGIPDECEEDCNGNGLHDSCDIATGASLDCNLNGIPDECETDCNANGIPDDCDIASGSSADCNANGIPDDCEIDCNLNGIPDDCDIALGTSQDCDQNGVPDECDPDCDDNGTPDACEADCDGNGTADVCEWTDCNNNGQLDICDILSGASLDCNANGLPDECEDGYVDCNVNGIWDLCDIAMGTSLDEDQNGVPDECEGTAGANDRPVDFGLLGNYPNPFNPSTVIEFGLAETSPVRLAVYSVDGALVQVLVNGMQERGLHRVVFDADRLASGVYLYRLESEGRIDSRKMLLVR
;
A
#
# COMPACT_ATOMS: atom_id res chain seq x y z
N MET A 1 50.44 -68.50 5.60
CA MET A 1 49.50 -68.54 4.46
C MET A 1 49.39 -67.11 3.97
N SER A 2 49.52 -66.88 2.66
CA SER A 2 49.55 -65.54 2.03
C SER A 2 48.36 -64.69 2.47
N PRO A 3 48.52 -63.35 2.61
CA PRO A 3 47.39 -62.49 2.92
C PRO A 3 46.43 -62.56 1.75
N ALA A 4 45.18 -62.94 2.02
CA ALA A 4 44.11 -62.80 1.06
C ALA A 4 44.00 -61.32 0.74
N ARG A 5 44.38 -60.94 -0.49
CA ARG A 5 43.88 -59.69 -1.07
C ARG A 5 42.37 -59.80 -1.02
N ILE A 6 41.75 -58.86 -0.30
CA ILE A 6 40.33 -58.58 -0.44
C ILE A 6 40.13 -58.28 -1.93
N PRO A 7 39.35 -59.09 -2.67
CA PRO A 7 39.10 -58.77 -4.06
C PRO A 7 38.25 -57.50 -4.08
N SER A 8 38.62 -56.56 -4.94
CA SER A 8 37.92 -55.32 -5.26
C SER A 8 36.56 -55.56 -5.95
N SER A 9 35.87 -56.65 -5.60
CA SER A 9 34.63 -57.13 -6.20
C SER A 9 33.56 -57.47 -5.15
N LEU A 10 33.74 -57.05 -3.90
CA LEU A 10 32.72 -57.07 -2.85
C LEU A 10 32.20 -55.67 -2.50
N PHE A 11 32.62 -54.66 -3.26
CA PHE A 11 32.04 -53.31 -3.29
C PHE A 11 30.94 -53.16 -4.36
N HIS A 12 30.48 -54.28 -4.94
CA HIS A 12 29.51 -54.29 -6.06
C HIS A 12 28.49 -55.41 -5.86
N ALA A 13 27.62 -55.25 -4.87
CA ALA A 13 26.30 -55.87 -4.74
C ALA A 13 25.66 -55.20 -3.51
N VAL A 14 25.10 -54.00 -3.62
CA VAL A 14 23.80 -53.72 -4.25
C VAL A 14 23.87 -52.37 -4.96
N LEU A 15 24.11 -52.38 -6.27
CA LEU A 15 23.89 -51.23 -7.15
C LEU A 15 22.89 -51.69 -8.21
N LEU A 16 21.78 -50.95 -8.30
CA LEU A 16 20.57 -51.17 -9.11
C LEU A 16 19.50 -52.15 -8.57
N ALA A 17 18.59 -51.62 -7.75
CA ALA A 17 17.15 -51.74 -7.98
C ALA A 17 16.43 -50.61 -7.23
N GLY A 18 15.78 -49.73 -8.01
CA GLY A 18 15.23 -48.45 -7.58
C GLY A 18 14.36 -48.42 -6.33
N PHE A 19 14.57 -47.37 -5.54
CA PHE A 19 13.54 -46.52 -4.95
C PHE A 19 14.12 -45.10 -4.96
N CYS A 20 13.89 -44.32 -6.01
CA CYS A 20 13.01 -43.15 -5.88
C CYS A 20 11.86 -43.38 -4.87
N ALA A 21 11.72 -42.43 -3.94
CA ALA A 21 10.70 -42.34 -2.90
C ALA A 21 10.90 -43.22 -1.64
N LEU A 22 11.86 -42.87 -0.80
CA LEU A 22 11.46 -42.48 0.55
C LEU A 22 11.63 -40.97 0.66
N ALA A 23 10.58 -40.35 1.19
CA ALA A 23 10.40 -38.92 1.26
C ALA A 23 11.63 -38.22 1.83
N ALA A 24 11.82 -36.97 1.41
CA ALA A 24 12.51 -35.93 2.16
C ALA A 24 12.03 -35.96 3.63
N GLN A 25 12.64 -36.82 4.43
CA GLN A 25 12.62 -36.74 5.87
C GLN A 25 13.81 -35.87 6.19
N ALA A 26 13.55 -34.76 6.89
CA ALA A 26 14.55 -33.87 7.45
C ALA A 26 15.76 -34.69 7.91
N VAL A 27 16.89 -34.57 7.22
CA VAL A 27 18.13 -35.23 7.65
C VAL A 27 18.50 -34.50 8.94
N PRO A 28 18.50 -35.16 10.11
CA PRO A 28 18.85 -34.47 11.33
C PRO A 28 20.30 -34.01 11.20
N GLN A 29 20.58 -32.75 11.55
CA GLN A 29 21.96 -32.28 11.57
C GLN A 29 22.64 -32.85 12.81
N TYR A 30 23.62 -33.72 12.56
CA TYR A 30 24.45 -34.33 13.58
C TYR A 30 25.82 -33.66 13.57
N THR A 31 26.31 -33.29 14.74
CA THR A 31 27.67 -32.77 14.89
C THR A 31 28.44 -33.57 15.92
N VAL A 32 29.72 -33.83 15.64
CA VAL A 32 30.69 -34.30 16.63
C VAL A 32 31.57 -33.13 17.00
N SER A 33 31.64 -32.81 18.29
CA SER A 33 32.64 -31.89 18.80
C SER A 33 33.64 -32.59 19.70
N ASN A 34 34.90 -32.20 19.58
CA ASN A 34 36.00 -32.67 20.40
C ASN A 34 37.00 -31.52 20.62
N GLY A 35 36.97 -30.92 21.81
CA GLY A 35 37.71 -29.69 22.07
C GLY A 35 37.21 -28.53 21.20
N SER A 36 38.07 -28.02 20.33
CA SER A 36 37.74 -26.96 19.35
C SER A 36 37.33 -27.49 17.97
N SER A 37 37.43 -28.80 17.74
CA SER A 37 37.05 -29.42 16.47
C SER A 37 35.55 -29.67 16.45
N ILE A 38 34.89 -29.32 15.34
CA ILE A 38 33.49 -29.64 15.05
C ILE A 38 33.46 -30.34 13.70
N ILE A 39 32.73 -31.45 13.61
CA ILE A 39 32.60 -32.30 12.42
C ILE A 39 31.11 -32.47 12.16
N ASP A 40 30.66 -32.16 10.95
CA ASP A 40 29.31 -32.46 10.48
C ASP A 40 29.22 -33.95 10.11
N VAL A 41 28.18 -34.62 10.59
CA VAL A 41 28.04 -36.06 10.46
C VAL A 41 26.90 -36.40 9.52
N HIS A 42 27.25 -37.12 8.46
CA HIS A 42 26.34 -37.75 7.52
C HIS A 42 26.24 -39.24 7.83
N VAL A 43 25.00 -39.73 7.94
CA VAL A 43 24.68 -41.12 8.29
C VAL A 43 24.06 -41.79 7.08
N ASP A 44 24.67 -42.88 6.60
CA ASP A 44 24.12 -43.69 5.51
C ASP A 44 23.08 -44.70 6.06
N PRO A 45 21.88 -44.80 5.45
CA PRO A 45 20.86 -45.80 5.79
C PRO A 45 21.22 -47.27 5.52
N TYR A 46 22.31 -47.59 4.79
CA TYR A 46 22.50 -48.93 4.22
C TYR A 46 23.39 -49.91 5.01
N PHE A 47 23.78 -49.60 6.24
CA PHE A 47 24.80 -50.42 6.92
C PHE A 47 24.28 -51.72 7.57
N LEU A 48 22.96 -51.93 7.68
CA LEU A 48 22.37 -53.09 8.37
C LEU A 48 21.55 -53.97 7.41
N ASP A 49 21.60 -55.29 7.61
CA ASP A 49 20.73 -56.22 6.88
C ASP A 49 19.25 -55.89 7.17
N PRO A 50 18.32 -56.00 6.21
CA PRO A 50 16.92 -55.64 6.42
C PRO A 50 16.28 -56.42 7.58
N GLY A 51 15.74 -55.70 8.57
CA GLY A 51 15.13 -56.23 9.78
C GLY A 51 16.05 -56.38 11.00
N ASP A 52 17.35 -56.13 10.86
CA ASP A 52 18.32 -56.16 11.98
C ASP A 52 18.55 -54.73 12.51
N ASP A 53 18.59 -54.56 13.84
CA ASP A 53 19.05 -53.32 14.46
C ASP A 53 20.58 -53.33 14.70
N VAL A 54 21.13 -52.20 15.14
CA VAL A 54 22.58 -52.10 15.44
C VAL A 54 23.04 -53.08 16.52
N ILE A 55 22.14 -53.46 17.43
CA ILE A 55 22.41 -54.40 18.51
C ILE A 55 22.52 -55.81 17.92
N ASP A 56 21.63 -56.20 17.02
CA ASP A 56 21.65 -57.48 16.33
C ASP A 56 22.91 -57.64 15.48
N PHE A 57 23.30 -56.61 14.72
CA PHE A 57 24.55 -56.58 13.95
C PHE A 57 25.79 -56.77 14.83
N TYR A 58 25.87 -56.03 15.94
CA TYR A 58 26.99 -56.11 16.88
C TYR A 58 27.01 -57.45 17.65
N SER A 59 25.86 -58.12 17.80
CA SER A 59 25.69 -59.34 18.59
C SER A 59 25.93 -60.65 17.83
N TYR A 60 26.36 -60.61 16.56
CA TYR A 60 26.75 -61.79 15.78
C TYR A 60 27.98 -62.51 16.41
N GLY A 61 27.74 -63.31 17.45
CA GLY A 61 28.82 -64.00 18.15
C GLY A 61 28.50 -64.70 19.47
N SER A 62 27.51 -65.60 19.53
CA SER A 62 27.53 -66.66 20.56
C SER A 62 26.91 -67.98 20.09
N PRO A 63 27.57 -69.15 20.31
CA PRO A 63 28.72 -69.37 21.19
C PRO A 63 30.04 -69.60 20.42
N GLN A 64 30.96 -68.65 20.53
CA GLN A 64 32.40 -68.67 20.16
C GLN A 64 32.78 -68.97 18.70
N SER A 65 33.48 -68.04 18.02
CA SER A 65 34.81 -68.29 17.42
C SER A 65 35.35 -67.24 16.43
N SER A 66 34.77 -66.05 16.26
CA SER A 66 35.42 -65.00 15.46
C SER A 66 34.87 -63.62 15.78
N SER A 67 35.79 -62.69 16.07
CA SER A 67 35.62 -61.24 16.22
C SER A 67 34.43 -60.67 15.45
N ALA A 68 33.66 -59.79 16.07
CA ALA A 68 32.78 -58.88 15.33
C ALA A 68 33.66 -58.01 14.42
N ASN A 69 33.81 -58.44 13.16
CA ASN A 69 34.57 -57.72 12.15
C ASN A 69 33.56 -56.84 11.40
N THR A 70 33.46 -55.58 11.83
CA THR A 70 32.73 -54.51 11.16
C THR A 70 33.31 -54.18 9.78
N GLY A 71 34.52 -54.68 9.47
CA GLY A 71 35.22 -54.39 8.22
C GLY A 71 35.97 -53.05 8.24
N PHE A 72 35.80 -52.26 9.31
CA PHE A 72 36.39 -50.94 9.46
C PHE A 72 37.58 -50.90 10.42
N GLU A 73 37.99 -52.04 10.99
CA GLU A 73 39.04 -52.09 12.02
C GLU A 73 40.36 -51.50 11.52
N GLN A 74 40.99 -50.69 12.38
CA GLN A 74 42.27 -50.05 12.09
C GLN A 74 43.29 -50.35 13.19
N LEU A 75 44.57 -50.38 12.81
CA LEU A 75 45.69 -50.60 13.74
C LEU A 75 45.66 -49.57 14.89
N ASN A 76 45.66 -50.06 16.14
CA ASN A 76 45.75 -49.26 17.38
C ASN A 76 44.71 -48.13 17.51
N THR A 77 43.54 -48.28 16.89
CA THR A 77 42.55 -47.20 16.78
C THR A 77 41.23 -47.60 17.41
N ALA A 78 40.65 -46.74 18.24
CA ALA A 78 39.24 -46.80 18.58
C ALA A 78 38.42 -45.97 17.58
N LEU A 79 37.39 -46.59 17.02
CA LEU A 79 36.49 -46.01 16.04
C LEU A 79 35.15 -45.68 16.68
N ILE A 80 34.53 -44.61 16.19
CA ILE A 80 33.19 -44.18 16.54
C ILE A 80 32.46 -43.83 15.23
N TYR A 81 31.24 -44.32 15.06
CA TYR A 81 30.40 -43.95 13.93
C TYR A 81 28.92 -44.11 14.29
N LEU A 82 28.08 -43.44 13.50
CA LEU A 82 26.63 -43.56 13.55
C LEU A 82 26.14 -44.42 12.39
N THR A 83 25.07 -45.17 12.63
CA THR A 83 24.34 -45.94 11.62
C THR A 83 22.85 -45.62 11.73
N LEU A 84 22.10 -45.90 10.68
CA LEU A 84 20.65 -45.82 10.65
C LEU A 84 20.10 -47.20 10.25
N ASP A 85 19.12 -47.72 10.99
CA ASP A 85 18.44 -48.97 10.64
C ASP A 85 17.29 -48.74 9.64
N ASP A 86 16.75 -49.83 9.09
CA ASP A 86 15.66 -49.78 8.11
C ASP A 86 14.31 -49.34 8.71
N GLN A 87 14.23 -49.19 10.04
CA GLN A 87 13.09 -48.63 10.76
C GLN A 87 13.29 -47.15 11.15
N GLY A 88 14.44 -46.56 10.80
CA GLY A 88 14.79 -45.16 11.05
C GLY A 88 15.33 -44.88 12.45
N ASN A 89 15.73 -45.90 13.23
CA ASN A 89 16.41 -45.69 14.50
C ASN A 89 17.93 -45.59 14.29
N TYR A 90 18.56 -44.75 15.10
CA TYR A 90 19.99 -44.51 14.99
C TYR A 90 20.75 -45.47 15.88
N GLY A 91 21.84 -46.01 15.37
CA GLY A 91 22.82 -46.76 16.13
C GLY A 91 24.07 -45.95 16.36
N LEU A 92 24.59 -45.95 17.60
CA LEU A 92 25.93 -45.49 17.91
C LEU A 92 26.83 -46.71 18.13
N VAL A 93 27.91 -46.81 17.37
CA VAL A 93 28.86 -47.91 17.48
C VAL A 93 30.22 -47.37 17.87
N THR A 94 30.85 -48.03 18.83
CA THR A 94 32.27 -47.88 19.11
C THR A 94 32.98 -49.22 19.02
N VAL A 95 34.08 -49.22 18.26
CA VAL A 95 34.87 -50.42 17.99
C VAL A 95 36.31 -50.15 18.41
N MET A 96 36.93 -51.13 19.06
CA MET A 96 38.28 -51.09 19.56
C MET A 96 38.98 -52.34 19.08
N ASP A 97 39.89 -52.21 18.11
CA ASP A 97 40.70 -53.34 17.69
C ASP A 97 42.17 -52.95 17.58
N LYS A 98 43.02 -53.92 17.89
CA LYS A 98 44.44 -53.89 17.60
C LYS A 98 44.75 -54.96 16.57
N TRP A 99 44.71 -54.55 15.31
CA TRP A 99 45.13 -55.37 14.18
C TRP A 99 46.52 -56.01 14.42
N GLY A 100 46.62 -57.32 14.17
CA GLY A 100 47.84 -58.10 14.40
C GLY A 100 47.93 -58.76 15.77
N GLY A 101 46.88 -58.66 16.60
CA GLY A 101 46.67 -59.52 17.76
C GLY A 101 47.54 -59.19 18.96
N GLY A 102 47.75 -57.90 19.24
CA GLY A 102 48.31 -57.47 20.52
C GLY A 102 47.19 -57.12 21.50
N GLY A 103 47.38 -57.42 22.78
CA GLY A 103 46.46 -56.99 23.82
C GLY A 103 46.42 -55.48 24.01
N GLY A 104 45.37 -55.03 24.70
CA GLY A 104 45.10 -53.64 25.01
C GLY A 104 44.08 -53.49 26.13
N SER A 105 43.87 -52.25 26.55
CA SER A 105 42.84 -51.91 27.51
C SER A 105 42.39 -50.47 27.38
N ALA A 106 41.09 -50.27 27.47
CA ALA A 106 40.44 -48.98 27.34
C ALA A 106 39.21 -48.90 28.25
N SER A 107 38.79 -47.69 28.58
CA SER A 107 37.53 -47.45 29.27
C SER A 107 36.79 -46.28 28.64
N LEU A 108 35.46 -46.37 28.64
CA LEU A 108 34.56 -45.34 28.14
C LEU A 108 33.53 -45.02 29.21
N SER A 109 33.44 -43.74 29.57
CA SER A 109 32.32 -43.21 30.36
C SER A 109 31.42 -42.37 29.46
N TYR A 110 30.12 -42.65 29.48
CA TYR A 110 29.15 -41.98 28.61
C TYR A 110 27.91 -41.53 29.37
N SER A 111 27.29 -40.44 28.90
CA SER A 111 26.06 -39.88 29.44
C SER A 111 25.25 -39.15 28.37
N GLY A 112 23.94 -39.05 28.56
CA GLY A 112 23.06 -38.29 27.67
C GLY A 112 22.51 -39.11 26.50
N LEU A 113 22.57 -40.45 26.56
CA LEU A 113 21.84 -41.29 25.62
C LEU A 113 20.32 -41.06 25.76
N PRO A 114 19.54 -41.07 24.67
CA PRO A 114 18.09 -40.95 24.71
C PRO A 114 17.43 -41.95 25.68
N LEU A 115 16.35 -41.54 26.33
CA LEU A 115 15.62 -42.42 27.25
C LEU A 115 15.00 -43.58 26.47
N GLY A 116 15.20 -44.81 26.98
CA GLY A 116 14.78 -46.03 26.29
C GLY A 116 15.82 -46.64 25.37
N SER A 117 17.01 -46.01 25.26
CA SER A 117 18.14 -46.62 24.53
C SER A 117 18.45 -48.03 25.04
N THR A 118 18.74 -48.94 24.13
CA THR A 118 19.26 -50.28 24.44
C THR A 118 20.74 -50.32 24.11
N ALA A 119 21.46 -51.25 24.75
CA ALA A 119 22.91 -51.35 24.61
C ALA A 119 23.33 -52.81 24.52
N SER A 120 24.26 -53.10 23.60
CA SER A 120 25.00 -54.35 23.53
C SER A 120 26.44 -54.03 23.88
N LEU A 121 26.85 -54.52 25.04
CA LEU A 121 28.07 -54.11 25.71
C LEU A 121 28.93 -55.36 25.94
N ASN A 122 29.64 -55.84 24.92
CA ASN A 122 30.75 -56.78 25.13
C ASN A 122 31.46 -57.18 23.84
N ASP A 123 32.75 -57.54 23.94
CA ASP A 123 33.33 -58.65 23.16
C ASP A 123 34.55 -59.30 23.88
N ASP A 124 34.42 -59.60 25.19
CA ASP A 124 35.16 -60.68 25.84
C ASP A 124 34.50 -61.12 27.18
N PRO A 125 34.59 -62.41 27.60
CA PRO A 125 34.00 -62.84 28.87
C PRO A 125 34.71 -62.27 30.10
N GLY A 126 34.03 -61.38 30.84
CA GLY A 126 34.49 -60.89 32.14
C GLY A 126 34.76 -59.39 32.21
N ASP A 127 34.55 -58.66 31.12
CA ASP A 127 34.75 -57.21 31.11
C ASP A 127 33.65 -56.47 31.88
N PRO A 128 34.04 -55.54 32.78
CA PRO A 128 33.08 -54.80 33.59
C PRO A 128 32.37 -53.73 32.75
N HIS A 129 31.05 -53.81 32.74
CA HIS A 129 30.18 -52.83 32.11
C HIS A 129 29.04 -52.44 33.06
N SER A 130 28.55 -51.21 32.92
CA SER A 130 27.35 -50.74 33.58
C SER A 130 26.56 -49.84 32.64
N PHE A 131 25.26 -50.07 32.55
CA PHE A 131 24.35 -49.24 31.78
C PHE A 131 23.08 -48.99 32.56
N ASN A 132 22.72 -47.73 32.71
CA ASN A 132 21.46 -47.32 33.31
C ASN A 132 20.55 -46.72 32.22
N PRO A 133 19.56 -47.47 31.72
CA PRO A 133 18.65 -46.99 30.68
C PRO A 133 17.77 -45.82 31.14
N ALA A 134 17.59 -45.62 32.45
CA ALA A 134 16.80 -44.52 32.99
C ALA A 134 17.55 -43.17 33.00
N THR A 135 18.88 -43.19 32.93
CA THR A 135 19.71 -41.98 32.92
C THR A 135 20.54 -41.83 31.64
N GLY A 136 20.45 -42.81 30.72
CA GLY A 136 21.24 -42.79 29.48
C GLY A 136 22.75 -42.73 29.73
N SER A 137 23.21 -43.28 30.85
CA SER A 137 24.59 -43.16 31.30
C SER A 137 25.16 -44.51 31.72
N GLY A 138 26.48 -44.65 31.58
CA GLY A 138 27.16 -45.89 31.88
C GLY A 138 28.68 -45.79 31.79
N THR A 139 29.32 -46.90 32.11
CA THR A 139 30.77 -47.06 31.99
C THR A 139 31.08 -48.45 31.49
N ASN A 140 31.96 -48.54 30.48
CA ASN A 140 32.49 -49.80 29.97
C ASN A 140 34.01 -49.79 30.12
N SER A 141 34.60 -50.94 30.43
CA SER A 141 36.04 -51.12 30.38
C SER A 141 36.37 -52.47 29.76
N TRP A 142 37.30 -52.44 28.82
CA TRP A 142 37.69 -53.58 28.01
C TRP A 142 39.15 -53.96 28.29
N ASN A 143 39.44 -55.26 28.34
CA ASN A 143 40.80 -55.78 28.47
C ASN A 143 41.01 -57.04 27.61
N TRP A 144 41.52 -56.86 26.40
CA TRP A 144 41.79 -57.96 25.48
C TRP A 144 43.26 -58.36 25.47
N SER A 145 43.51 -59.64 25.15
CA SER A 145 44.85 -60.20 25.18
C SER A 145 45.51 -60.39 23.80
N ASN A 146 44.82 -60.90 22.76
CA ASN A 146 45.47 -61.15 21.46
C ASN A 146 44.54 -61.31 20.22
N CYS A 147 43.19 -61.33 20.29
CA CYS A 147 42.41 -61.61 19.06
C CYS A 147 40.94 -61.18 19.02
N CYS A 148 40.44 -60.47 20.04
CA CYS A 148 39.05 -60.04 20.06
C CYS A 148 39.01 -58.54 19.80
N THR A 149 38.18 -58.15 18.83
CA THR A 149 37.72 -56.77 18.68
C THR A 149 36.88 -56.49 19.91
N ASP A 150 37.06 -55.39 20.62
CA ASP A 150 36.20 -54.98 21.74
C ASP A 150 35.33 -53.79 21.35
N GLY A 151 34.27 -53.53 22.11
CA GLY A 151 33.44 -52.35 21.84
C GLY A 151 32.05 -52.40 22.44
N ALA A 152 31.20 -51.52 21.92
CA ALA A 152 29.81 -51.40 22.32
C ALA A 152 28.96 -50.80 21.19
N ALA A 153 27.70 -51.22 21.15
CA ALA A 153 26.67 -50.64 20.31
C ALA A 153 25.49 -50.17 21.17
N TRP A 154 24.90 -49.03 20.79
CA TRP A 154 23.68 -48.50 21.38
C TRP A 154 22.65 -48.25 20.30
N SER A 155 21.43 -48.75 20.49
CA SER A 155 20.27 -48.34 19.69
C SER A 155 19.60 -47.16 20.38
N LEU A 156 19.36 -46.09 19.61
CA LEU A 156 18.89 -44.79 20.07
C LEU A 156 17.46 -44.54 19.54
N PRO A 157 16.42 -44.70 20.38
CA PRO A 157 15.03 -44.44 19.97
C PRO A 157 14.73 -42.94 19.86
N ASP A 158 13.86 -42.56 18.92
CA ASP A 158 13.36 -41.18 18.70
C ASP A 158 14.48 -40.12 18.76
N SER A 159 15.44 -40.24 17.84
CA SER A 159 16.76 -39.60 17.86
C SER A 159 16.80 -38.13 17.43
N ASN A 160 15.66 -37.49 17.24
CA ASN A 160 15.59 -36.14 16.65
C ASN A 160 16.18 -35.05 17.56
N ASN A 161 16.47 -35.34 18.83
CA ASN A 161 17.15 -34.37 19.70
C ASN A 161 17.88 -35.06 20.86
N PHE A 162 19.21 -35.07 20.83
CA PHE A 162 20.01 -35.60 21.92
C PHE A 162 21.41 -34.99 21.97
N GLN A 163 22.05 -35.08 23.13
CA GLN A 163 23.46 -34.78 23.28
C GLN A 163 24.13 -35.88 24.10
N ILE A 164 25.00 -36.65 23.45
CA ILE A 164 25.76 -37.74 24.09
C ILE A 164 27.17 -37.23 24.33
N THR A 165 27.62 -37.32 25.58
CA THR A 165 29.02 -37.04 25.95
C THR A 165 29.74 -38.34 26.23
N MET A 166 30.89 -38.54 25.59
CA MET A 166 31.74 -39.74 25.70
C MET A 166 33.15 -39.34 26.13
N ASN A 167 33.66 -40.00 27.17
CA ASN A 167 35.00 -39.80 27.70
C ASN A 167 35.79 -41.09 27.56
N TYR A 168 36.74 -41.12 26.62
CA TYR A 168 37.61 -42.26 26.38
C TYR A 168 38.86 -42.18 27.24
N THR A 169 39.38 -43.33 27.66
CA THR A 169 40.66 -43.44 28.33
C THR A 169 41.38 -44.68 27.82
N PHE A 170 42.51 -44.48 27.15
CA PHE A 170 43.34 -45.57 26.65
C PHE A 170 44.46 -45.88 27.65
N ASN A 171 44.44 -47.10 28.17
CA ASN A 171 45.41 -47.56 29.17
C ASN A 171 46.57 -48.32 28.49
N SER A 172 46.27 -49.12 27.47
CA SER A 172 47.30 -49.80 26.66
C SER A 172 46.75 -50.24 25.29
N GLY A 173 47.62 -50.38 24.29
CA GLY A 173 47.27 -51.00 23.00
C GLY A 173 46.58 -50.09 21.98
N LEU A 174 45.95 -48.99 22.41
CA LEU A 174 45.38 -47.96 21.54
C LEU A 174 46.10 -46.63 21.74
N ASP A 175 46.28 -45.88 20.65
CA ASP A 175 46.86 -44.53 20.67
C ASP A 175 46.05 -43.51 19.85
N THR A 176 45.07 -43.96 19.07
CA THR A 176 44.27 -43.14 18.17
C THR A 176 42.78 -43.29 18.48
N LEU A 177 42.06 -42.17 18.56
CA LEU A 177 40.60 -42.12 18.59
C LEU A 177 40.13 -41.48 17.28
N ARG A 178 39.18 -42.09 16.59
CA ARG A 178 38.77 -41.66 15.26
C ARG A 178 37.26 -41.72 15.08
N PHE A 179 36.69 -40.67 14.51
CA PHE A 179 35.31 -40.63 14.06
C PHE A 179 35.23 -40.94 12.57
N ILE A 180 34.22 -41.72 12.17
CA ILE A 180 33.94 -42.05 10.77
C ILE A 180 32.57 -41.51 10.42
N THR A 181 32.47 -40.87 9.25
CA THR A 181 31.21 -40.44 8.63
C THR A 181 31.31 -40.60 7.11
N PHE A 182 30.18 -40.50 6.43
CA PHE A 182 30.13 -40.59 4.97
C PHE A 182 30.45 -39.24 4.33
N ASP A 183 31.05 -39.29 3.14
CA ASP A 183 31.12 -38.11 2.30
C ASP A 183 29.70 -37.78 1.82
N PRO A 184 29.19 -36.57 2.07
CA PRO A 184 27.84 -36.20 1.64
C PRO A 184 27.69 -36.15 0.11
N CYS A 185 28.78 -36.00 -0.64
CA CYS A 185 28.77 -35.99 -2.10
C CYS A 185 29.03 -37.36 -2.72
N ASP A 186 29.65 -38.28 -1.97
CA ASP A 186 29.84 -39.66 -2.41
C ASP A 186 29.65 -40.63 -1.24
N GLN A 187 28.43 -41.16 -1.09
CA GLN A 187 28.09 -42.14 -0.05
C GLN A 187 28.92 -43.45 -0.13
N SER A 188 29.69 -43.67 -1.20
CA SER A 188 30.65 -44.79 -1.26
C SER A 188 31.99 -44.49 -0.57
N GLN A 189 32.26 -43.23 -0.22
CA GLN A 189 33.47 -42.79 0.46
C GLN A 189 33.24 -42.56 1.95
N LEU A 190 34.25 -42.92 2.74
CA LEU A 190 34.30 -42.69 4.17
C LEU A 190 35.29 -41.58 4.48
N LEU A 191 34.85 -40.63 5.29
CA LEU A 191 35.67 -39.58 5.87
C LEU A 191 36.11 -39.99 7.28
N PHE A 192 37.39 -39.79 7.57
CA PHE A 192 38.03 -40.19 8.82
C PHE A 192 38.59 -38.97 9.54
N PHE A 193 38.19 -38.78 10.80
CA PHE A 193 38.60 -37.64 11.62
C PHE A 193 39.27 -38.11 12.90
N ASP A 194 40.55 -37.78 13.09
CA ASP A 194 41.26 -38.07 14.33
C ASP A 194 40.83 -37.11 15.44
N LEU A 195 40.48 -37.66 16.60
CA LEU A 195 40.00 -36.94 17.77
C LEU A 195 41.05 -36.94 18.88
N ASP A 196 41.09 -35.86 19.67
CA ASP A 196 41.89 -35.75 20.86
C ASP A 196 41.24 -36.50 22.03
N VAL A 197 41.88 -37.61 22.44
CA VAL A 197 41.45 -38.46 23.57
C VAL A 197 41.48 -37.71 24.91
N SER A 198 42.18 -36.57 25.02
CA SER A 198 42.18 -35.74 26.23
C SER A 198 40.91 -34.88 26.39
N GLN A 199 40.10 -34.78 25.35
CA GLN A 199 38.84 -34.04 25.32
C GLN A 199 37.65 -35.00 25.25
N PRO A 200 36.50 -34.64 25.86
CA PRO A 200 35.27 -35.39 25.64
C PRO A 200 34.87 -35.32 24.16
N VAL A 201 34.31 -36.41 23.65
CA VAL A 201 33.59 -36.44 22.37
C VAL A 201 32.13 -36.14 22.67
N VAL A 202 31.59 -35.08 22.09
CA VAL A 202 30.19 -34.68 22.27
C VAL A 202 29.47 -34.81 20.94
N LEU A 203 28.57 -35.79 20.85
CA LEU A 203 27.67 -35.99 19.72
C LEU A 203 26.39 -35.23 19.99
N THR A 204 26.01 -34.32 19.11
CA THR A 204 24.78 -33.55 19.22
C THR A 204 23.91 -33.82 18.00
N ALA A 205 22.64 -34.14 18.25
CA ALA A 205 21.59 -34.22 17.26
C ALA A 205 20.56 -33.12 17.55
N THR A 206 20.24 -32.30 16.57
CA THR A 206 19.22 -31.26 16.69
C THR A 206 18.12 -31.45 15.65
N ASP A 207 16.87 -31.33 16.11
CA ASP A 207 15.70 -31.32 15.24
C ASP A 207 15.73 -30.04 14.40
N GLY A 208 15.54 -30.17 13.08
CA GLY A 208 15.45 -29.00 12.18
C GLY A 208 16.46 -28.90 11.06
N GLY A 209 17.21 -29.96 10.73
CA GLY A 209 17.97 -29.98 9.47
C GLY A 209 17.01 -29.90 8.28
N GLN A 210 17.02 -28.78 7.55
CA GLN A 210 16.44 -28.76 6.21
C GLN A 210 17.20 -29.80 5.38
N PRO A 211 16.55 -30.50 4.42
CA PRO A 211 17.30 -31.21 3.40
C PRO A 211 18.35 -30.27 2.83
N LEU A 212 19.53 -30.81 2.53
CA LEU A 212 20.58 -30.02 1.88
C LEU A 212 19.97 -29.33 0.66
N PRO A 213 20.22 -28.02 0.45
CA PRO A 213 19.75 -27.33 -0.74
C PRO A 213 20.12 -28.12 -2.00
N ASP A 214 19.12 -28.38 -2.84
CA ASP A 214 19.21 -29.05 -4.14
C ASP A 214 18.24 -28.30 -5.04
N CYS A 215 18.73 -27.23 -5.65
CA CYS A 215 17.89 -26.28 -6.35
C CYS A 215 17.53 -26.74 -7.78
N ASN A 216 18.30 -27.66 -8.35
CA ASN A 216 18.03 -28.27 -9.66
C ASN A 216 17.25 -29.60 -9.55
N ASP A 217 16.87 -30.01 -8.34
CA ASP A 217 16.13 -31.23 -8.00
C ASP A 217 16.77 -32.51 -8.58
N ASN A 218 18.10 -32.54 -8.72
CA ASN A 218 18.81 -33.66 -9.34
C ASN A 218 19.15 -34.79 -8.34
N GLY A 219 18.94 -34.55 -7.05
CA GLY A 219 19.20 -35.45 -5.94
C GLY A 219 20.61 -35.33 -5.33
N ALA A 220 21.47 -34.47 -5.86
CA ALA A 220 22.73 -34.04 -5.27
C ALA A 220 22.53 -32.66 -4.64
N ALA A 221 23.21 -32.41 -3.51
CA ALA A 221 23.16 -31.09 -2.90
C ALA A 221 23.95 -30.07 -3.74
N ASP A 222 23.53 -28.82 -3.70
CA ASP A 222 24.12 -27.67 -4.40
C ASP A 222 25.64 -27.60 -4.26
N PHE A 223 26.16 -27.76 -3.05
CA PHE A 223 27.61 -27.71 -2.82
C PHE A 223 28.36 -28.91 -3.43
N CYS A 224 27.69 -30.06 -3.58
CA CYS A 224 28.26 -31.21 -4.29
C CYS A 224 28.30 -30.94 -5.79
N ASP A 225 27.25 -30.34 -6.34
CA ASP A 225 27.22 -29.95 -7.74
C ASP A 225 28.32 -28.95 -8.09
N ILE A 226 28.57 -27.98 -7.20
CA ILE A 226 29.67 -27.01 -7.34
C ILE A 226 31.04 -27.71 -7.23
N SER A 227 31.21 -28.59 -6.24
CA SER A 227 32.47 -29.31 -6.00
C SER A 227 32.84 -30.24 -7.15
N ASP A 228 31.85 -30.94 -7.71
CA ASP A 228 32.04 -31.87 -8.84
C ASP A 228 32.09 -31.15 -10.19
N GLY A 229 31.78 -29.85 -10.21
CA GLY A 229 31.75 -29.00 -11.40
C GLY A 229 30.60 -29.30 -12.35
N THR A 230 29.55 -29.96 -11.87
CA THR A 230 28.28 -30.15 -12.59
C THR A 230 27.48 -28.86 -12.64
N SER A 231 27.60 -28.01 -11.62
CA SER A 231 27.10 -26.63 -11.62
C SER A 231 28.24 -25.63 -11.44
N GLN A 232 28.03 -24.41 -11.93
CA GLN A 232 28.96 -23.30 -11.76
C GLN A 232 28.54 -22.46 -10.54
N ASP A 233 29.51 -21.83 -9.89
CA ASP A 233 29.31 -20.84 -8.82
C ASP A 233 30.34 -19.74 -9.03
N CYS A 234 29.97 -18.74 -9.82
CA CYS A 234 30.87 -17.69 -10.28
C CYS A 234 31.25 -16.70 -9.16
N ASN A 235 30.36 -16.51 -8.18
CA ASN A 235 30.48 -15.53 -7.11
C ASN A 235 30.99 -16.16 -5.79
N THR A 236 31.10 -17.50 -5.74
CA THR A 236 31.57 -18.33 -4.62
C THR A 236 30.71 -18.23 -3.35
N ASN A 237 29.41 -17.95 -3.49
CA ASN A 237 28.48 -17.84 -2.37
C ASN A 237 27.91 -19.22 -1.93
N GLY A 238 28.22 -20.29 -2.68
CA GLY A 238 27.75 -21.65 -2.40
C GLY A 238 26.35 -21.96 -2.95
N ILE A 239 25.77 -21.07 -3.76
CA ILE A 239 24.53 -21.25 -4.50
C ILE A 239 24.90 -21.43 -5.98
N PRO A 240 24.42 -22.49 -6.65
CA PRO A 240 24.68 -22.69 -8.08
C PRO A 240 24.13 -21.54 -8.92
N ASP A 241 24.88 -21.12 -9.94
CA ASP A 241 24.50 -20.05 -10.86
C ASP A 241 23.07 -20.27 -11.40
N GLU A 242 22.73 -21.51 -11.80
CA GLU A 242 21.42 -21.87 -12.37
C GLU A 242 20.22 -21.68 -11.42
N CYS A 243 20.50 -21.38 -10.16
CA CYS A 243 19.55 -21.17 -9.08
C CYS A 243 19.50 -19.71 -8.61
N GLU A 244 20.23 -18.84 -9.31
CA GLU A 244 20.22 -17.40 -9.12
C GLU A 244 19.37 -16.71 -10.20
N GLU A 245 18.97 -15.47 -9.94
CA GLU A 245 18.16 -14.69 -10.87
C GLU A 245 19.00 -14.23 -12.09
N ASP A 246 18.33 -14.13 -13.26
CA ASP A 246 18.86 -13.56 -14.51
C ASP A 246 17.83 -12.53 -15.00
N CYS A 247 17.97 -11.31 -14.50
CA CYS A 247 16.98 -10.25 -14.70
C CYS A 247 16.98 -9.71 -16.14
N ASN A 248 18.15 -9.66 -16.79
CA ASN A 248 18.30 -9.14 -18.15
C ASN A 248 18.10 -10.23 -19.23
N GLY A 249 18.00 -11.50 -18.83
CA GLY A 249 17.74 -12.65 -19.69
C GLY A 249 18.87 -12.95 -20.67
N ASN A 250 20.10 -12.54 -20.34
CA ASN A 250 21.24 -12.69 -21.24
C ASN A 250 21.91 -14.08 -21.14
N GLY A 251 21.48 -14.91 -20.18
CA GLY A 251 21.99 -16.25 -19.93
C GLY A 251 23.24 -16.30 -19.03
N LEU A 252 23.61 -15.18 -18.43
CA LEU A 252 24.53 -15.05 -17.30
C LEU A 252 23.72 -14.49 -16.13
N HIS A 253 23.80 -15.16 -14.98
CA HIS A 253 23.05 -14.74 -13.81
C HIS A 253 23.59 -13.43 -13.25
N ASP A 254 22.73 -12.69 -12.56
CA ASP A 254 22.95 -11.32 -12.09
C ASP A 254 24.29 -11.17 -11.35
N SER A 255 24.58 -12.12 -10.46
CA SER A 255 25.80 -12.13 -9.68
C SER A 255 27.07 -12.32 -10.55
N CYS A 256 26.97 -13.11 -11.61
CA CYS A 256 28.04 -13.38 -12.56
C CYS A 256 28.24 -12.19 -13.49
N ASP A 257 27.17 -11.53 -13.89
CA ASP A 257 27.21 -10.31 -14.68
C ASP A 257 27.95 -9.19 -13.94
N ILE A 258 27.68 -9.02 -12.65
CA ILE A 258 28.38 -8.07 -11.78
C ILE A 258 29.84 -8.51 -11.57
N ALA A 259 30.09 -9.78 -11.24
CA ALA A 259 31.44 -10.29 -10.96
C ALA A 259 32.37 -10.20 -12.19
N THR A 260 31.84 -10.39 -13.39
CA THR A 260 32.58 -10.27 -14.65
C THR A 260 32.71 -8.83 -15.16
N GLY A 261 31.96 -7.90 -14.56
CA GLY A 261 31.85 -6.50 -14.98
C GLY A 261 31.09 -6.32 -16.30
N ALA A 262 30.25 -7.31 -16.66
CA ALA A 262 29.32 -7.19 -17.78
C ALA A 262 28.19 -6.21 -17.44
N SER A 263 27.75 -6.22 -16.17
CA SER A 263 26.80 -5.28 -15.60
C SER A 263 27.44 -4.43 -14.50
N LEU A 264 26.88 -3.25 -14.28
CA LEU A 264 27.24 -2.36 -13.18
C LEU A 264 26.33 -2.65 -11.98
N ASP A 265 26.85 -2.41 -10.78
CA ASP A 265 26.13 -2.45 -9.50
C ASP A 265 26.67 -1.30 -8.65
N CYS A 266 25.98 -0.17 -8.70
CA CYS A 266 26.43 1.08 -8.09
C CYS A 266 26.15 1.15 -6.58
N ASN A 267 25.10 0.47 -6.09
CA ASN A 267 24.71 0.46 -4.67
C ASN A 267 25.20 -0.79 -3.91
N LEU A 268 25.81 -1.75 -4.61
CA LEU A 268 26.36 -3.00 -4.10
C LEU A 268 25.31 -3.92 -3.45
N ASN A 269 24.08 -3.90 -3.94
CA ASN A 269 22.99 -4.74 -3.42
C ASN A 269 22.92 -6.13 -4.09
N GLY A 270 23.75 -6.38 -5.11
CA GLY A 270 23.79 -7.63 -5.85
C GLY A 270 22.79 -7.74 -6.99
N ILE A 271 22.07 -6.66 -7.31
CA ILE A 271 21.16 -6.54 -8.45
C ILE A 271 21.83 -5.61 -9.48
N PRO A 272 21.92 -6.02 -10.76
CA PRO A 272 22.45 -5.16 -11.82
C PRO A 272 21.67 -3.85 -11.96
N ASP A 273 22.39 -2.75 -12.18
CA ASP A 273 21.83 -1.40 -12.37
C ASP A 273 20.66 -1.37 -13.38
N GLU A 274 20.81 -2.09 -14.49
CA GLU A 274 19.80 -2.16 -15.57
C GLU A 274 18.51 -2.92 -15.19
N CYS A 275 18.49 -3.55 -14.03
CA CYS A 275 17.37 -4.30 -13.48
C CYS A 275 16.72 -3.60 -12.28
N GLU A 276 17.23 -2.42 -11.93
CA GLU A 276 16.66 -1.58 -10.87
C GLU A 276 15.75 -0.50 -11.46
N THR A 277 15.02 0.18 -10.59
CA THR A 277 14.15 1.29 -10.99
C THR A 277 15.01 2.46 -11.46
N ASP A 278 14.77 2.90 -12.69
CA ASP A 278 15.39 4.07 -13.30
C ASP A 278 14.28 4.91 -13.95
N CYS A 279 13.81 5.90 -13.21
CA CYS A 279 12.68 6.71 -13.62
C CYS A 279 13.03 7.71 -14.74
N ASN A 280 14.29 8.16 -14.81
CA ASN A 280 14.77 9.11 -15.80
C ASN A 280 15.37 8.43 -17.07
N ALA A 281 15.46 7.11 -17.05
CA ALA A 281 15.96 6.23 -18.11
C ALA A 281 17.38 6.58 -18.58
N ASN A 282 18.25 7.04 -17.69
CA ASN A 282 19.63 7.40 -18.00
C ASN A 282 20.62 6.20 -17.91
N GLY A 283 20.14 5.04 -17.42
CA GLY A 283 20.92 3.82 -17.20
C GLY A 283 21.63 3.75 -15.84
N ILE A 284 21.27 4.63 -14.90
CA ILE A 284 21.72 4.66 -13.51
C ILE A 284 20.45 4.55 -12.64
N PRO A 285 20.40 3.62 -11.68
CA PRO A 285 19.26 3.46 -10.78
C PRO A 285 18.99 4.72 -9.96
N ASP A 286 17.73 4.92 -9.61
CA ASP A 286 17.23 6.04 -8.80
C ASP A 286 18.06 6.24 -7.51
N ASP A 287 18.27 5.16 -6.75
CA ASP A 287 19.06 5.18 -5.50
C ASP A 287 20.51 5.67 -5.72
N CYS A 288 21.10 5.31 -6.85
CA CYS A 288 22.46 5.71 -7.19
C CYS A 288 22.55 7.12 -7.72
N ASP A 289 21.54 7.57 -8.43
CA ASP A 289 21.41 8.94 -8.85
C ASP A 289 21.30 9.88 -7.63
N ILE A 290 20.49 9.51 -6.66
CA ILE A 290 20.35 10.23 -5.37
C ILE A 290 21.67 10.19 -4.59
N ALA A 291 22.29 9.02 -4.43
CA ALA A 291 23.53 8.87 -3.68
C ALA A 291 24.71 9.64 -4.29
N SER A 292 24.77 9.74 -5.63
CA SER A 292 25.80 10.48 -6.35
C SER A 292 25.53 11.98 -6.41
N GLY A 293 24.31 12.40 -6.08
CA GLY A 293 23.84 13.78 -6.16
C GLY A 293 23.59 14.26 -7.59
N SER A 294 23.43 13.35 -8.56
CA SER A 294 22.91 13.66 -9.89
C SER A 294 21.42 13.98 -9.86
N SER A 295 20.68 13.37 -8.93
CA SER A 295 19.27 13.67 -8.64
C SER A 295 19.09 14.16 -7.20
N ALA A 296 18.10 15.03 -7.00
CA ALA A 296 17.67 15.44 -5.67
C ALA A 296 16.59 14.48 -5.13
N ASP A 297 16.51 14.38 -3.81
CA ASP A 297 15.47 13.65 -3.08
C ASP A 297 15.18 14.46 -1.80
N CYS A 298 14.26 15.41 -1.93
CA CYS A 298 13.95 16.39 -0.90
C CYS A 298 13.13 15.82 0.26
N ASN A 299 12.33 14.78 0.00
CA ASN A 299 11.50 14.11 1.00
C ASN A 299 12.15 12.83 1.58
N ALA A 300 13.30 12.42 1.03
CA ALA A 300 14.08 11.25 1.41
C ALA A 300 13.32 9.92 1.29
N ASN A 301 12.43 9.79 0.29
CA ASN A 301 11.61 8.59 0.10
C ASN A 301 12.26 7.57 -0.86
N GLY A 302 13.43 7.88 -1.43
CA GLY A 302 14.15 7.02 -2.37
C GLY A 302 13.68 7.15 -3.82
N ILE A 303 12.78 8.08 -4.12
CA ILE A 303 12.35 8.44 -5.47
C ILE A 303 12.95 9.82 -5.78
N PRO A 304 13.67 9.97 -6.91
CA PRO A 304 14.18 11.26 -7.33
C PRO A 304 13.07 12.30 -7.47
N ASP A 305 13.33 13.54 -7.05
CA ASP A 305 12.42 14.69 -7.15
C ASP A 305 11.84 14.83 -8.58
N ASP A 306 12.69 14.64 -9.59
CA ASP A 306 12.32 14.72 -11.02
C ASP A 306 11.31 13.63 -11.46
N CYS A 307 11.01 12.66 -10.60
CA CYS A 307 10.16 11.50 -10.85
C CYS A 307 8.92 11.47 -9.95
N GLU A 308 8.77 12.47 -9.10
CA GLU A 308 7.58 12.65 -8.27
C GLU A 308 6.59 13.63 -8.93
N ILE A 309 5.40 13.70 -8.34
CA ILE A 309 4.36 14.61 -8.81
C ILE A 309 4.72 16.02 -8.36
N ASP A 310 4.80 16.92 -9.32
CA ASP A 310 5.03 18.35 -9.14
C ASP A 310 3.94 19.08 -9.93
N CYS A 311 2.86 19.48 -9.27
CA CYS A 311 1.71 20.14 -9.86
C CYS A 311 2.03 21.58 -10.29
N ASN A 312 3.00 22.24 -9.65
CA ASN A 312 3.40 23.61 -9.98
C ASN A 312 4.63 23.68 -10.94
N LEU A 313 5.26 22.54 -11.21
CA LEU A 313 6.39 22.28 -12.12
C LEU A 313 7.63 23.13 -11.85
N ASN A 314 7.88 23.47 -10.59
CA ASN A 314 9.03 24.29 -10.23
C ASN A 314 10.34 23.47 -10.08
N GLY A 315 10.27 22.14 -10.28
CA GLY A 315 11.38 21.20 -10.10
C GLY A 315 11.54 20.76 -8.65
N ILE A 316 10.52 20.99 -7.82
CA ILE A 316 10.37 20.53 -6.46
C ILE A 316 9.01 19.81 -6.42
N PRO A 317 8.96 18.54 -6.01
CA PRO A 317 7.72 17.79 -5.86
C PRO A 317 6.71 18.51 -4.97
N ASP A 318 5.42 18.28 -5.20
CA ASP A 318 4.31 18.83 -4.43
C ASP A 318 4.53 18.65 -2.93
N ASP A 319 4.87 17.42 -2.53
CA ASP A 319 5.18 17.08 -1.15
C ASP A 319 6.30 17.94 -0.55
N CYS A 320 7.29 18.30 -1.36
CA CYS A 320 8.40 19.12 -0.94
C CYS A 320 8.10 20.61 -0.97
N ASP A 321 7.31 21.09 -1.91
CA ASP A 321 6.84 22.47 -1.92
C ASP A 321 5.93 22.77 -0.72
N ILE A 322 5.06 21.81 -0.39
CA ILE A 322 4.23 21.85 0.81
C ILE A 322 5.13 21.82 2.06
N ALA A 323 6.15 20.95 2.09
CA ALA A 323 7.08 20.84 3.22
C ALA A 323 7.95 22.08 3.44
N LEU A 324 8.33 22.76 2.35
CA LEU A 324 9.10 24.01 2.38
C LEU A 324 8.21 25.24 2.63
N GLY A 325 6.89 25.06 2.60
CA GLY A 325 5.90 26.12 2.71
C GLY A 325 5.93 27.07 1.51
N THR A 326 6.47 26.62 0.38
CA THR A 326 6.48 27.33 -0.90
C THR A 326 5.13 27.21 -1.61
N SER A 327 4.40 26.11 -1.40
CA SER A 327 3.01 25.97 -1.79
C SER A 327 2.09 25.91 -0.58
N GLN A 328 0.90 26.49 -0.73
CA GLN A 328 -0.20 26.26 0.21
C GLN A 328 -0.92 25.00 -0.23
N ASP A 329 -1.54 24.34 0.72
CA ASP A 329 -2.35 23.15 0.53
C ASP A 329 -3.36 23.16 1.67
N CYS A 330 -4.52 23.77 1.42
CA CYS A 330 -5.55 24.12 2.39
C CYS A 330 -6.42 22.92 2.63
N ASP A 331 -6.50 22.02 1.66
CA ASP A 331 -7.25 20.76 1.70
C ASP A 331 -6.37 19.52 1.79
N GLN A 332 -5.04 19.66 1.69
CA GLN A 332 -4.01 18.71 2.16
C GLN A 332 -4.13 17.32 1.55
N ASN A 333 -4.67 17.19 0.34
CA ASN A 333 -4.72 15.89 -0.32
C ASN A 333 -3.33 15.48 -0.89
N GLY A 334 -2.28 16.25 -0.59
CA GLY A 334 -0.93 16.08 -1.16
C GLY A 334 -0.80 16.71 -2.55
N VAL A 335 -1.86 17.37 -2.99
CA VAL A 335 -1.94 18.22 -4.15
C VAL A 335 -2.13 19.63 -3.56
N PRO A 336 -1.16 20.53 -3.74
CA PRO A 336 -1.25 21.91 -3.25
C PRO A 336 -2.62 22.56 -3.46
N ASP A 337 -2.97 23.59 -2.69
CA ASP A 337 -4.17 24.43 -2.80
C ASP A 337 -4.38 24.98 -4.19
N GLU A 338 -3.24 25.36 -4.75
CA GLU A 338 -3.12 25.82 -6.13
C GLU A 338 -3.47 24.73 -7.15
N CYS A 339 -3.73 23.51 -6.67
CA CYS A 339 -3.89 22.28 -7.38
C CYS A 339 -5.05 21.38 -6.85
N ASP A 340 -5.79 21.74 -5.77
CA ASP A 340 -6.81 20.85 -5.15
C ASP A 340 -8.30 21.27 -5.00
N PRO A 341 -8.82 22.17 -4.16
CA PRO A 341 -10.20 21.98 -3.58
C PRO A 341 -11.47 22.07 -4.50
N ASP A 342 -12.72 22.05 -3.97
CA ASP A 342 -14.01 22.43 -4.64
C ASP A 342 -15.35 22.35 -3.87
N CYS A 343 -16.13 23.44 -3.85
CA CYS A 343 -17.38 23.57 -3.13
C CYS A 343 -18.68 23.37 -3.92
N ASP A 344 -18.69 23.59 -5.23
CA ASP A 344 -19.83 23.31 -6.10
C ASP A 344 -19.69 21.93 -6.78
N ASP A 345 -18.82 21.08 -6.24
CA ASP A 345 -18.29 19.82 -6.79
C ASP A 345 -17.86 19.95 -8.26
N ASN A 346 -17.39 21.14 -8.64
CA ASN A 346 -16.84 21.41 -9.95
C ASN A 346 -15.38 20.91 -10.14
N GLY A 347 -14.63 20.62 -9.07
CA GLY A 347 -13.18 20.38 -9.02
C GLY A 347 -12.21 21.59 -8.87
N THR A 348 -12.66 22.79 -8.49
CA THR A 348 -12.01 24.07 -8.18
C THR A 348 -11.78 24.40 -6.71
N PRO A 349 -10.51 24.55 -6.31
CA PRO A 349 -10.11 24.99 -5.01
C PRO A 349 -10.91 26.08 -4.31
N ASP A 350 -11.66 25.74 -3.27
CA ASP A 350 -12.31 26.67 -2.34
C ASP A 350 -11.36 27.74 -1.80
N ALA A 351 -10.11 27.38 -1.48
CA ALA A 351 -9.09 28.36 -1.07
C ALA A 351 -8.66 29.32 -2.19
N CYS A 352 -9.03 29.03 -3.44
CA CYS A 352 -8.84 29.89 -4.60
C CYS A 352 -10.10 30.69 -4.95
N GLU A 353 -11.06 30.71 -4.05
CA GLU A 353 -12.43 30.98 -4.43
C GLU A 353 -12.91 32.26 -3.71
N ALA A 354 -13.61 33.13 -4.46
CA ALA A 354 -13.65 34.59 -4.21
C ALA A 354 -14.36 34.96 -2.91
N ASP A 355 -13.77 35.76 -2.05
CA ASP A 355 -14.29 35.90 -0.68
C ASP A 355 -14.52 37.38 -0.34
N CYS A 356 -15.64 37.94 -0.79
CA CYS A 356 -15.81 39.40 -0.86
C CYS A 356 -15.86 40.06 0.52
N ASP A 357 -16.36 39.34 1.51
CA ASP A 357 -16.40 39.76 2.90
C ASP A 357 -15.11 39.35 3.66
N GLY A 358 -14.18 38.65 3.00
CA GLY A 358 -12.91 38.21 3.58
C GLY A 358 -13.09 37.10 4.63
N ASN A 359 -14.20 36.37 4.57
CA ASN A 359 -14.60 35.29 5.47
C ASN A 359 -13.86 33.94 5.25
N GLY A 360 -13.11 33.81 4.16
CA GLY A 360 -12.32 32.66 3.71
C GLY A 360 -13.04 31.70 2.75
N THR A 361 -14.21 32.06 2.21
CA THR A 361 -15.07 31.19 1.39
C THR A 361 -15.33 31.84 0.04
N ALA A 362 -15.44 31.04 -1.01
CA ALA A 362 -16.00 31.56 -2.22
C ALA A 362 -17.43 32.04 -2.08
N ASP A 363 -17.67 33.28 -2.46
CA ASP A 363 -18.88 33.89 -2.97
C ASP A 363 -19.66 32.93 -3.91
N VAL A 364 -18.98 32.13 -4.74
CA VAL A 364 -19.64 31.15 -5.63
C VAL A 364 -20.24 29.96 -4.88
N CYS A 365 -19.73 29.67 -3.68
CA CYS A 365 -20.35 28.79 -2.70
C CYS A 365 -21.47 29.50 -1.90
N GLU A 366 -21.72 30.79 -2.14
CA GLU A 366 -22.59 31.67 -1.34
C GLU A 366 -23.71 32.32 -2.18
N TRP A 367 -24.81 31.61 -2.46
CA TRP A 367 -25.81 32.09 -3.42
C TRP A 367 -26.91 33.02 -2.84
N THR A 368 -26.65 34.32 -2.69
CA THR A 368 -27.70 35.34 -2.46
C THR A 368 -27.46 36.61 -3.31
N ASP A 369 -28.09 36.69 -4.49
CA ASP A 369 -28.08 37.85 -5.41
C ASP A 369 -29.53 38.14 -5.85
N CYS A 370 -30.16 39.10 -5.19
CA CYS A 370 -31.58 39.38 -5.36
C CYS A 370 -31.88 40.28 -6.57
N ASN A 371 -30.97 41.20 -6.90
CA ASN A 371 -31.11 42.10 -8.06
C ASN A 371 -30.61 41.44 -9.37
N ASN A 372 -30.06 40.23 -9.28
CA ASN A 372 -29.52 39.41 -10.38
C ASN A 372 -28.46 40.17 -11.19
N ASN A 373 -27.71 41.06 -10.53
CA ASN A 373 -26.65 41.84 -11.18
C ASN A 373 -25.32 41.05 -11.27
N GLY A 374 -25.22 39.90 -10.59
CA GLY A 374 -24.05 39.04 -10.53
C GLY A 374 -23.11 39.31 -9.35
N GLN A 375 -23.50 40.11 -8.36
CA GLN A 375 -22.81 40.32 -7.09
C GLN A 375 -23.72 39.94 -5.94
N LEU A 376 -23.15 39.42 -4.85
CA LEU A 376 -23.96 39.04 -3.69
C LEU A 376 -24.50 40.27 -3.00
N ASP A 377 -25.69 40.12 -2.43
CA ASP A 377 -26.43 41.14 -1.70
C ASP A 377 -25.56 41.82 -0.63
N ILE A 378 -24.75 41.05 0.08
CA ILE A 378 -23.82 41.53 1.09
C ILE A 378 -22.64 42.32 0.49
N CYS A 379 -22.12 41.91 -0.67
CA CYS A 379 -21.07 42.63 -1.38
C CYS A 379 -21.61 43.98 -1.93
N ASP A 380 -22.87 43.99 -2.37
CA ASP A 380 -23.57 45.19 -2.83
C ASP A 380 -23.80 46.20 -1.69
N ILE A 381 -24.15 45.72 -0.49
CA ILE A 381 -24.28 46.56 0.72
C ILE A 381 -22.92 47.08 1.19
N LEU A 382 -21.90 46.22 1.30
CA LEU A 382 -20.56 46.60 1.77
C LEU A 382 -19.86 47.59 0.84
N SER A 383 -20.11 47.49 -0.47
CA SER A 383 -19.58 48.42 -1.47
C SER A 383 -20.38 49.72 -1.57
N GLY A 384 -21.58 49.78 -0.97
CA GLY A 384 -22.52 50.90 -1.05
C GLY A 384 -23.22 51.01 -2.41
N ALA A 385 -23.19 49.95 -3.22
CA ALA A 385 -23.94 49.85 -4.46
C ALA A 385 -25.45 49.72 -4.20
N SER A 386 -25.79 49.03 -3.11
CA SER A 386 -27.15 48.91 -2.59
C SER A 386 -27.27 49.54 -1.21
N LEU A 387 -28.42 50.16 -0.94
CA LEU A 387 -28.77 50.67 0.38
C LEU A 387 -29.36 49.54 1.23
N ASP A 388 -29.09 49.56 2.52
CA ASP A 388 -29.73 48.73 3.55
C ASP A 388 -30.04 49.64 4.74
N CYS A 389 -31.08 50.46 4.58
CA CYS A 389 -31.39 51.53 5.52
C CYS A 389 -31.99 51.02 6.83
N ASN A 390 -32.57 49.83 6.83
CA ASN A 390 -33.09 49.17 8.04
C ASN A 390 -32.03 48.26 8.72
N ALA A 391 -30.85 48.11 8.08
CA ALA A 391 -29.68 47.33 8.51
C ALA A 391 -30.00 45.85 8.76
N ASN A 392 -30.90 45.28 7.95
CA ASN A 392 -31.31 43.88 8.08
C ASN A 392 -30.44 42.91 7.25
N GLY A 393 -29.49 43.42 6.48
CA GLY A 393 -28.58 42.65 5.62
C GLY A 393 -29.15 42.29 4.25
N LEU A 394 -30.31 42.82 3.87
CA LEU A 394 -30.89 42.69 2.53
C LEU A 394 -30.89 44.06 1.84
N PRO A 395 -30.49 44.14 0.56
CA PRO A 395 -30.64 45.33 -0.24
C PRO A 395 -32.09 45.83 -0.21
N ASP A 396 -32.26 47.11 0.07
CA ASP A 396 -33.56 47.76 0.13
C ASP A 396 -34.36 47.48 -1.17
N GLU A 397 -33.73 47.56 -2.35
CA GLU A 397 -34.37 47.24 -3.64
C GLU A 397 -34.96 45.82 -3.78
N CYS A 398 -34.71 44.92 -2.83
CA CYS A 398 -35.13 43.53 -2.87
C CYS A 398 -36.22 43.13 -1.88
N GLU A 399 -36.69 44.03 -1.04
CA GLU A 399 -37.92 43.82 -0.25
C GLU A 399 -39.15 44.49 -0.97
N ASP A 400 -40.37 44.34 -0.43
CA ASP A 400 -41.61 44.90 -1.01
C ASP A 400 -42.38 45.69 0.05
N GLY A 401 -42.85 46.91 -0.27
CA GLY A 401 -43.80 47.65 0.58
C GLY A 401 -43.49 49.12 0.85
N TYR A 402 -42.74 49.79 -0.02
CA TYR A 402 -42.11 51.06 0.31
C TYR A 402 -42.96 52.28 0.10
N VAL A 403 -42.79 53.22 1.02
CA VAL A 403 -43.32 54.57 0.93
C VAL A 403 -42.13 55.46 0.58
N ASP A 404 -42.13 55.96 -0.65
CA ASP A 404 -41.30 57.09 -1.09
C ASP A 404 -42.28 58.21 -1.40
N CYS A 405 -42.50 59.04 -0.39
CA CYS A 405 -43.56 60.03 -0.43
C CYS A 405 -43.15 61.32 -1.16
N ASN A 406 -41.86 61.64 -1.21
CA ASN A 406 -41.32 62.78 -1.95
C ASN A 406 -40.97 62.44 -3.41
N VAL A 407 -41.04 61.15 -3.77
CA VAL A 407 -40.87 60.56 -5.10
C VAL A 407 -39.48 60.84 -5.69
N ASN A 408 -38.46 60.87 -4.83
CA ASN A 408 -37.07 61.09 -5.25
C ASN A 408 -36.33 59.78 -5.61
N GLY A 409 -36.97 58.62 -5.39
CA GLY A 409 -36.43 57.29 -5.61
C GLY A 409 -35.67 56.70 -4.43
N ILE A 410 -35.64 57.38 -3.28
CA ILE A 410 -35.08 56.96 -1.99
C ILE A 410 -36.26 56.80 -1.04
N TRP A 411 -36.25 55.75 -0.22
CA TRP A 411 -37.37 55.56 0.70
C TRP A 411 -37.32 56.55 1.84
N ASP A 412 -38.50 56.82 2.38
CA ASP A 412 -38.71 57.69 3.52
C ASP A 412 -37.75 57.37 4.70
N LEU A 413 -37.54 56.09 5.02
CA LEU A 413 -36.60 55.65 6.06
C LEU A 413 -35.14 55.97 5.71
N CYS A 414 -34.75 55.77 4.46
CA CYS A 414 -33.42 56.12 3.96
C CYS A 414 -33.22 57.64 3.98
N ASP A 415 -34.22 58.40 3.57
CA ASP A 415 -34.18 59.87 3.58
C ASP A 415 -34.04 60.41 5.01
N ILE A 416 -34.70 59.80 5.99
CA ILE A 416 -34.54 60.12 7.41
C ILE A 416 -33.14 59.71 7.90
N ALA A 417 -32.68 58.50 7.58
CA ALA A 417 -31.38 57.99 8.01
C ALA A 417 -30.20 58.80 7.43
N MET A 418 -30.34 59.27 6.19
CA MET A 418 -29.39 60.15 5.51
C MET A 418 -29.52 61.62 5.95
N GLY A 419 -30.57 61.96 6.71
CA GLY A 419 -30.89 63.31 7.15
C GLY A 419 -31.32 64.24 6.02
N THR A 420 -31.72 63.69 4.88
CA THR A 420 -32.25 64.43 3.72
C THR A 420 -33.71 64.83 3.91
N SER A 421 -34.47 64.09 4.73
CA SER A 421 -35.79 64.48 5.22
C SER A 421 -35.87 64.50 6.75
N LEU A 422 -36.70 65.41 7.28
CA LEU A 422 -36.91 65.55 8.72
C LEU A 422 -38.12 64.71 9.15
N ASP A 423 -37.97 64.03 10.28
CA ASP A 423 -39.03 63.35 11.03
C ASP A 423 -38.93 63.85 12.48
N GLU A 424 -39.51 65.03 12.75
CA GLU A 424 -39.35 65.71 14.03
C GLU A 424 -40.15 65.02 15.14
N ASP A 425 -41.21 64.29 14.81
CA ASP A 425 -42.05 63.56 15.77
C ASP A 425 -41.68 62.07 15.93
N GLN A 426 -40.74 61.58 15.13
CA GLN A 426 -40.12 60.25 15.15
C GLN A 426 -41.10 59.11 14.92
N ASN A 427 -42.13 59.34 14.11
CA ASN A 427 -43.12 58.33 13.82
C ASN A 427 -42.75 57.43 12.62
N GLY A 428 -41.63 57.73 11.94
CA GLY A 428 -41.11 56.98 10.80
C GLY A 428 -41.64 57.44 9.44
N VAL A 429 -42.38 58.55 9.37
CA VAL A 429 -42.86 59.19 8.14
C VAL A 429 -42.29 60.61 8.05
N PRO A 430 -41.67 61.01 6.93
CA PRO A 430 -41.13 62.36 6.77
C PRO A 430 -42.19 63.45 6.97
N ASP A 431 -41.85 64.52 7.70
CA ASP A 431 -42.75 65.64 8.02
C ASP A 431 -43.35 66.29 6.75
N GLU A 432 -42.59 66.30 5.65
CA GLU A 432 -43.03 66.82 4.34
C GLU A 432 -44.16 66.00 3.70
N CYS A 433 -44.33 64.76 4.18
CA CYS A 433 -45.33 63.81 3.71
C CYS A 433 -46.54 63.73 4.63
N GLU A 434 -46.50 64.41 5.77
CA GLU A 434 -47.62 64.55 6.70
C GLU A 434 -48.56 65.75 6.37
N GLY A 435 -48.32 66.45 5.25
CA GLY A 435 -49.35 67.02 4.37
C GLY A 435 -49.47 68.56 4.22
N THR A 436 -49.76 69.04 2.99
CA THR A 436 -50.86 70.01 2.65
C THR A 436 -51.21 69.99 1.14
N ALA A 437 -52.49 70.17 0.83
CA ALA A 437 -53.15 69.91 -0.47
C ALA A 437 -52.72 70.77 -1.68
N GLY A 438 -52.53 70.15 -2.86
CA GLY A 438 -52.23 70.85 -4.12
C GLY A 438 -52.32 70.03 -5.42
N ALA A 439 -53.25 69.07 -5.54
CA ALA A 439 -53.33 68.15 -6.68
C ALA A 439 -54.03 68.71 -7.96
N ASN A 440 -53.81 69.96 -8.39
CA ASN A 440 -54.47 70.49 -9.60
C ASN A 440 -53.69 71.52 -10.45
N ASP A 441 -52.36 71.63 -10.35
CA ASP A 441 -51.61 72.59 -11.19
C ASP A 441 -50.36 71.99 -11.85
N ARG A 442 -50.58 71.00 -12.71
CA ARG A 442 -49.68 70.75 -13.86
C ARG A 442 -50.33 71.35 -15.11
N PRO A 443 -49.61 72.04 -16.01
CA PRO A 443 -50.17 72.48 -17.28
C PRO A 443 -50.55 71.26 -18.11
N VAL A 444 -51.86 71.02 -18.27
CA VAL A 444 -52.37 69.93 -19.10
C VAL A 444 -52.74 70.49 -20.46
N ASP A 445 -51.93 70.18 -21.47
CA ASP A 445 -52.21 70.58 -22.85
C ASP A 445 -53.44 69.87 -23.42
N PHE A 446 -54.08 70.48 -24.42
CA PHE A 446 -55.19 69.86 -25.13
C PHE A 446 -54.70 68.65 -25.93
N GLY A 447 -55.23 67.47 -25.64
CA GLY A 447 -54.93 66.26 -26.40
C GLY A 447 -55.41 64.97 -25.75
N LEU A 448 -55.47 63.91 -26.54
CA LEU A 448 -55.66 62.55 -26.05
C LEU A 448 -54.34 62.03 -25.51
N LEU A 449 -54.36 61.48 -24.30
CA LEU A 449 -53.18 60.90 -23.64
C LEU A 449 -53.07 59.40 -23.88
N GLY A 450 -54.12 58.81 -24.42
CA GLY A 450 -54.17 57.39 -24.75
C GLY A 450 -55.35 56.72 -24.07
N ASN A 451 -55.38 55.40 -24.22
CA ASN A 451 -56.32 54.57 -23.50
C ASN A 451 -55.56 53.40 -22.87
N TYR A 452 -55.90 53.06 -21.63
CA TYR A 452 -55.29 51.93 -20.92
C TYR A 452 -56.36 51.04 -20.27
N PRO A 453 -56.25 49.71 -20.43
CA PRO A 453 -55.26 48.99 -21.25
C PRO A 453 -55.46 49.22 -22.76
N ASN A 454 -54.44 48.96 -23.59
CA ASN A 454 -54.51 48.93 -25.05
C ASN A 454 -53.41 48.00 -25.60
N PRO A 455 -53.73 46.75 -26.01
CA PRO A 455 -55.06 46.24 -26.31
C PRO A 455 -55.95 46.03 -25.07
N PHE A 456 -57.27 46.10 -25.21
CA PHE A 456 -58.22 46.02 -24.08
C PHE A 456 -59.33 44.98 -24.29
N ASN A 457 -59.95 44.52 -23.19
CA ASN A 457 -61.06 43.56 -23.18
C ASN A 457 -61.95 43.66 -21.92
N PRO A 458 -63.27 43.87 -22.02
CA PRO A 458 -63.97 44.61 -23.06
C PRO A 458 -63.92 46.14 -22.83
N SER A 459 -63.34 46.61 -21.71
CA SER A 459 -63.32 48.02 -21.33
C SER A 459 -61.91 48.61 -21.22
N THR A 460 -61.80 49.91 -21.49
CA THR A 460 -60.58 50.71 -21.39
C THR A 460 -60.92 52.11 -20.88
N VAL A 461 -59.96 52.79 -20.26
CA VAL A 461 -60.12 54.19 -19.85
C VAL A 461 -59.40 55.06 -20.85
N ILE A 462 -60.14 55.97 -21.49
CA ILE A 462 -59.58 57.01 -22.37
C ILE A 462 -59.30 58.26 -21.54
N GLU A 463 -58.05 58.72 -21.56
CA GLU A 463 -57.64 59.94 -20.86
C GLU A 463 -57.39 61.08 -21.84
N PHE A 464 -57.90 62.27 -21.52
CA PHE A 464 -57.64 63.48 -22.29
C PHE A 464 -57.46 64.71 -21.41
N GLY A 465 -56.65 65.65 -21.91
CA GLY A 465 -56.36 66.91 -21.25
C GLY A 465 -57.11 68.09 -21.87
N LEU A 466 -57.52 69.04 -21.03
CA LEU A 466 -58.05 70.34 -21.44
C LEU A 466 -57.28 71.46 -20.76
N ALA A 467 -56.66 72.32 -21.57
CA ALA A 467 -55.96 73.50 -21.08
C ALA A 467 -56.90 74.54 -20.46
N GLU A 468 -58.15 74.62 -20.94
CA GLU A 468 -59.19 75.54 -20.47
C GLU A 468 -60.58 74.90 -20.57
N THR A 469 -61.52 75.36 -19.73
CA THR A 469 -62.91 74.90 -19.72
C THR A 469 -63.59 75.18 -21.05
N SER A 470 -63.94 74.13 -21.81
CA SER A 470 -64.41 74.23 -23.20
C SER A 470 -65.42 73.14 -23.57
N PRO A 471 -66.22 73.32 -24.64
CA PRO A 471 -67.10 72.28 -25.14
C PRO A 471 -66.29 71.18 -25.82
N VAL A 472 -66.53 69.94 -25.42
CA VAL A 472 -65.80 68.76 -25.86
C VAL A 472 -66.74 67.73 -26.47
N ARG A 473 -66.32 67.15 -27.59
CA ARG A 473 -66.93 65.94 -28.16
C ARG A 473 -65.89 64.85 -28.31
N LEU A 474 -66.01 63.79 -27.49
CA LEU A 474 -65.21 62.57 -27.59
C LEU A 474 -66.05 61.46 -28.19
N ALA A 475 -65.63 60.90 -29.32
CA ALA A 475 -66.39 59.88 -30.04
C ALA A 475 -65.49 58.77 -30.61
N VAL A 476 -66.03 57.56 -30.68
CA VAL A 476 -65.40 56.34 -31.20
C VAL A 476 -65.98 56.01 -32.57
N TYR A 477 -65.11 55.60 -33.49
CA TYR A 477 -65.37 55.29 -34.89
C TYR A 477 -64.72 53.94 -35.26
N SER A 478 -65.29 53.25 -36.24
CA SER A 478 -64.69 52.07 -36.87
C SER A 478 -63.62 52.47 -37.91
N VAL A 479 -62.84 51.50 -38.39
CA VAL A 479 -61.75 51.74 -39.36
C VAL A 479 -62.21 52.30 -40.71
N ASP A 480 -63.44 52.03 -41.11
CA ASP A 480 -64.11 52.59 -42.29
C ASP A 480 -64.69 54.00 -42.04
N GLY A 481 -64.54 54.53 -40.82
CA GLY A 481 -64.94 55.88 -40.43
C GLY A 481 -66.39 56.03 -39.96
N ALA A 482 -67.13 54.93 -39.81
CA ALA A 482 -68.49 54.98 -39.28
C ALA A 482 -68.47 55.31 -37.77
N LEU A 483 -69.38 56.19 -37.33
CA LEU A 483 -69.51 56.55 -35.92
C LEU A 483 -70.10 55.37 -35.13
N VAL A 484 -69.36 54.88 -34.15
CA VAL A 484 -69.75 53.77 -33.28
C VAL A 484 -70.49 54.30 -32.05
N GLN A 485 -69.88 55.23 -31.31
CA GLN A 485 -70.47 55.81 -30.10
C GLN A 485 -69.88 57.18 -29.77
N VAL A 486 -70.69 58.07 -29.22
CA VAL A 486 -70.20 59.33 -28.61
C VAL A 486 -70.12 59.11 -27.09
N LEU A 487 -68.94 59.33 -26.51
CA LEU A 487 -68.67 59.10 -25.08
C LEU A 487 -68.86 60.37 -24.25
N VAL A 488 -68.49 61.54 -24.81
CA VAL A 488 -68.69 62.84 -24.19
C VAL A 488 -69.19 63.82 -25.26
N ASN A 489 -70.16 64.66 -24.91
CA ASN A 489 -70.63 65.75 -25.77
C ASN A 489 -71.20 66.89 -24.91
N GLY A 490 -70.36 67.85 -24.52
CA GLY A 490 -70.75 68.97 -23.65
C GLY A 490 -69.56 69.75 -23.07
N MET A 491 -69.85 70.75 -22.23
CA MET A 491 -68.82 71.55 -21.53
C MET A 491 -68.06 70.68 -20.52
N GLN A 492 -66.73 70.79 -20.49
CA GLN A 492 -65.85 70.12 -19.54
C GLN A 492 -64.87 71.13 -18.94
N GLU A 493 -64.55 70.99 -17.65
CA GLU A 493 -63.66 71.90 -16.93
C GLU A 493 -62.18 71.74 -17.35
N ARG A 494 -61.34 72.75 -17.13
CA ARG A 494 -59.88 72.63 -17.29
C ARG A 494 -59.35 71.46 -16.45
N GLY A 495 -58.44 70.65 -17.01
CA GLY A 495 -57.78 69.56 -16.30
C GLY A 495 -57.72 68.24 -17.06
N LEU A 496 -57.34 67.17 -16.36
CA LEU A 496 -57.33 65.80 -16.87
C LEU A 496 -58.70 65.15 -16.68
N HIS A 497 -59.18 64.49 -17.73
CA HIS A 497 -60.45 63.79 -17.73
C HIS A 497 -60.25 62.34 -18.12
N ARG A 498 -60.96 61.44 -17.43
CA ARG A 498 -60.92 60.00 -17.65
C ARG A 498 -62.32 59.50 -17.97
N VAL A 499 -62.47 58.83 -19.11
CA VAL A 499 -63.76 58.32 -19.57
C VAL A 499 -63.64 56.84 -19.88
N VAL A 500 -64.47 56.04 -19.23
CA VAL A 500 -64.53 54.60 -19.48
C VAL A 500 -65.26 54.34 -20.79
N PHE A 501 -64.63 53.59 -21.68
CA PHE A 501 -65.26 53.03 -22.87
C PHE A 501 -65.45 51.52 -22.69
N ASP A 502 -66.69 51.07 -22.74
CA ASP A 502 -67.07 49.66 -22.70
C ASP A 502 -67.49 49.20 -24.10
N ALA A 503 -66.71 48.29 -24.66
CA ALA A 503 -66.88 47.74 -26.00
C ALA A 503 -67.48 46.33 -26.01
N ASP A 504 -68.17 45.92 -24.94
CA ASP A 504 -68.68 44.55 -24.76
C ASP A 504 -69.62 44.06 -25.88
N ARG A 505 -70.15 44.95 -26.73
CA ARG A 505 -70.99 44.59 -27.90
C ARG A 505 -70.33 44.77 -29.26
N LEU A 506 -69.02 45.02 -29.27
CA LEU A 506 -68.22 45.22 -30.48
C LEU A 506 -67.33 44.00 -30.74
N ALA A 507 -67.01 43.77 -32.01
CA ALA A 507 -66.13 42.68 -32.44
C ALA A 507 -64.65 43.05 -32.22
N SER A 508 -63.79 42.07 -31.97
CA SER A 508 -62.34 42.30 -31.86
C SER A 508 -61.80 42.98 -33.12
N GLY A 509 -60.98 44.01 -32.95
CA GLY A 509 -60.51 44.83 -34.06
C GLY A 509 -59.99 46.20 -33.64
N VAL A 510 -59.51 46.95 -34.63
CA VAL A 510 -59.02 48.31 -34.42
C VAL A 510 -60.20 49.28 -34.45
N TYR A 511 -60.22 50.22 -33.50
CA TYR A 511 -61.14 51.34 -33.45
C TYR A 511 -60.37 52.65 -33.34
N LEU A 512 -60.97 53.74 -33.81
CA LEU A 512 -60.41 55.08 -33.72
C LEU A 512 -61.27 55.91 -32.76
N TYR A 513 -60.65 56.72 -31.91
CA TYR A 513 -61.38 57.67 -31.08
C TYR A 513 -60.83 59.08 -31.29
N ARG A 514 -61.74 60.05 -31.29
CA ARG A 514 -61.48 61.42 -31.68
C ARG A 514 -62.04 62.38 -30.66
N LEU A 515 -61.20 63.32 -30.24
CA LEU A 515 -61.51 64.44 -29.37
C LEU A 515 -61.61 65.72 -30.20
N GLU A 516 -62.74 66.42 -30.09
CA GLU A 516 -62.99 67.68 -30.78
C GLU A 516 -63.33 68.76 -29.76
N SER A 517 -62.65 69.92 -29.82
CA SER A 517 -62.96 71.09 -28.98
C SER A 517 -62.44 72.37 -29.60
N GLU A 518 -63.27 73.43 -29.65
CA GLU A 518 -62.91 74.78 -30.12
C GLU A 518 -62.12 74.79 -31.45
N GLY A 519 -62.55 73.94 -32.41
CA GLY A 519 -61.93 73.82 -33.73
C GLY A 519 -60.65 72.97 -33.80
N ARG A 520 -60.14 72.47 -32.67
CA ARG A 520 -59.03 71.50 -32.60
C ARG A 520 -59.56 70.08 -32.60
N ILE A 521 -58.84 69.18 -33.28
CA ILE A 521 -59.19 67.77 -33.39
C ILE A 521 -57.94 66.94 -33.11
N ASP A 522 -58.04 65.99 -32.18
CA ASP A 522 -57.03 64.96 -31.95
C ASP A 522 -57.67 63.57 -32.10
N SER A 523 -56.94 62.60 -32.64
CA SER A 523 -57.44 61.25 -32.89
C SER A 523 -56.38 60.19 -32.64
N ARG A 524 -56.78 59.09 -31.99
CA ARG A 524 -55.91 57.94 -31.69
C ARG A 524 -56.61 56.62 -32.01
N LYS A 525 -55.82 55.55 -32.08
CA LYS A 525 -56.29 54.19 -32.32
C LYS A 525 -56.25 53.36 -31.05
N MET A 526 -57.20 52.44 -30.92
CA MET A 526 -57.24 51.42 -29.87
C MET A 526 -57.54 50.05 -30.48
N LEU A 527 -56.99 49.00 -29.86
CA LEU A 527 -57.18 47.62 -30.27
C LEU A 527 -58.04 46.89 -29.23
N LEU A 528 -59.24 46.50 -29.63
CA LEU A 528 -60.09 45.61 -28.84
C LEU A 528 -59.71 44.17 -29.16
N VAL A 529 -59.34 43.40 -28.14
CA VAL A 529 -59.08 41.96 -28.23
C VAL A 529 -60.12 41.27 -27.37
N ARG A 530 -60.69 40.16 -27.86
CA ARG A 530 -61.54 39.28 -27.07
C ARG A 530 -61.00 37.88 -27.14
#